data_AF-A0A2V9IWC4-F1
#
_entry.id   AF-A0A2V9IWC4-F1
#
_cell.length_a   1.000
_cell.length_b   1.000
_cell.length_c   1.000
_cell.angle_alpha   90.00
_cell.angle_beta   90.00
_cell.angle_gamma   90.00
#
_symmetry.space_group_name_H-M   'P 1'
#
loop_
_entity.id
_entity.type
_entity.pdbx_description
1 polymer ?
#
loop_
_entity_poly.entity_id
_entity_poly.type
_entity_poly.pdbx_seq_one_letter_code
_entity_poly.pdbx_strand_id
1 'polypeptide(L)'
;EEKVRVIKPLVGGGFGGKSEVIPLELAAAVLARKAGHPVKVTYTREEVFYAHRGRPRTIVELRTGITRDGKLTAVEARIIQDGGAYCGYGVVTIL
;
A
#
# COMPACT_ATOMS: atom_id res chain seq x y z
N GLU A 1 13.55 -13.18 -16.68
CA GLU A 1 13.02 -13.77 -15.43
C GLU A 1 13.92 -14.87 -14.89
N GLU A 2 14.36 -15.82 -15.72
CA GLU A 2 15.17 -17.00 -15.35
C GLU A 2 16.48 -16.73 -14.57
N LYS A 3 16.99 -15.49 -14.57
CA LYS A 3 18.22 -15.08 -13.85
C LYS A 3 17.95 -14.48 -12.46
N VAL A 4 16.69 -14.44 -12.02
CA VAL A 4 16.28 -13.84 -10.73
C VAL A 4 15.48 -14.86 -9.93
N ARG A 5 15.89 -15.08 -8.67
CA ARG A 5 15.17 -15.93 -7.72
C ARG A 5 14.69 -15.08 -6.55
N VAL A 6 13.38 -15.06 -6.31
CA VAL A 6 12.77 -14.38 -5.16
C VAL A 6 12.39 -15.43 -4.12
N ILE A 7 12.77 -15.21 -2.86
CA ILE A 7 12.47 -16.11 -1.74
C ILE A 7 11.74 -15.31 -0.67
N LYS A 8 10.54 -15.75 -0.28
CA LYS A 8 9.78 -15.17 0.83
C LYS A 8 10.01 -15.98 2.11
N PRO A 9 10.81 -15.50 3.08
CA PRO A 9 11.01 -16.18 4.36
C PRO A 9 9.76 -16.09 5.25
N LEU A 10 9.88 -16.49 6.52
CA LEU A 10 8.88 -16.16 7.53
C LEU A 10 8.73 -14.63 7.66
N VAL A 11 7.50 -14.14 7.68
CA VAL A 11 7.19 -12.70 7.69
C VAL A 11 6.41 -12.36 8.96
N GLY A 12 6.96 -11.47 9.79
CA GLY A 12 6.29 -10.95 10.99
C GLY A 12 5.19 -9.93 10.68
N GLY A 13 4.15 -10.34 9.95
CA GLY A 13 3.01 -9.49 9.56
C GLY A 13 3.28 -8.53 8.40
N GLY A 14 2.20 -8.12 7.74
CA GLY A 14 2.25 -7.22 6.57
C GLY A 14 1.03 -6.30 6.46
N PHE A 15 -0.18 -6.82 6.70
CA PHE A 15 -1.43 -6.04 6.80
C PHE A 15 -1.67 -5.07 5.62
N GLY A 16 -1.29 -5.48 4.41
CA GLY A 16 -1.37 -4.65 3.19
C GLY A 16 -0.06 -3.93 2.84
N GLY A 17 0.69 -3.44 3.82
CA GLY A 17 1.89 -2.61 3.58
C GLY A 17 3.05 -3.31 2.86
N LYS A 18 3.11 -4.65 2.90
CA LYS A 18 4.11 -5.50 2.21
C LYS A 18 3.59 -6.17 0.92
N SER A 19 2.48 -5.69 0.37
CA SER A 19 1.82 -6.36 -0.78
C SER A 19 2.31 -5.84 -2.13
N GLU A 20 2.87 -4.63 -2.18
CA GLU A 20 3.53 -4.09 -3.36
C GLU A 20 5.06 -4.13 -3.21
N VAL A 21 5.76 -3.99 -4.34
CA VAL A 21 7.20 -3.80 -4.36
C VAL A 21 7.53 -2.47 -3.70
N ILE A 22 8.36 -2.52 -2.65
CA ILE A 22 8.90 -1.33 -1.99
C ILE A 22 10.27 -1.01 -2.62
N PRO A 23 10.76 0.24 -2.58
CA PRO A 23 12.05 0.57 -3.17
C PRO A 23 13.25 -0.23 -2.61
N LEU A 24 13.12 -0.79 -1.40
CA LEU A 24 14.19 -1.54 -0.73
C LEU A 24 14.59 -2.81 -1.49
N GLU A 25 13.62 -3.55 -2.03
CA GLU A 25 13.84 -4.79 -2.77
C GLU A 25 14.68 -4.53 -4.03
N LEU A 26 14.35 -3.47 -4.75
CA LEU A 26 15.07 -3.04 -5.95
C LEU A 26 16.45 -2.48 -5.61
N ALA A 27 16.54 -1.65 -4.57
CA ALA A 27 17.81 -1.10 -4.11
C ALA A 27 18.79 -2.21 -3.71
N ALA A 28 18.34 -3.20 -2.94
CA ALA A 28 19.18 -4.34 -2.54
C ALA A 28 19.70 -5.12 -3.75
N ALA A 29 18.85 -5.40 -4.74
CA ALA A 29 19.24 -6.11 -5.95
C ALA A 29 20.27 -5.31 -6.78
N VAL A 30 20.05 -4.01 -6.98
CA VAL A 30 20.96 -3.14 -7.73
C VAL A 30 22.31 -3.00 -7.02
N LEU A 31 22.30 -2.80 -5.70
CA LEU A 31 23.51 -2.69 -4.90
C LEU A 31 24.31 -3.99 -4.89
N ALA A 32 23.67 -5.14 -4.72
CA ALA A 32 24.34 -6.44 -4.76
C ALA A 32 25.03 -6.68 -6.11
N ARG A 33 24.35 -6.35 -7.22
CA ARG A 33 24.94 -6.47 -8.56
C ARG A 33 26.14 -5.55 -8.74
N LYS A 34 26.09 -4.31 -8.23
CA LYS A 34 27.20 -3.36 -8.32
C LYS A 34 28.37 -3.74 -7.41
N ALA A 35 28.09 -4.27 -6.23
CA ALA A 35 29.10 -4.68 -5.26
C ALA A 35 29.76 -6.03 -5.60
N GLY A 36 29.12 -6.87 -6.43
CA GLY A 36 29.57 -8.24 -6.70
C GLY A 36 29.46 -9.16 -5.49
N HIS A 37 28.72 -8.75 -4.45
CA HIS A 37 28.61 -9.43 -3.16
C HIS A 37 27.17 -9.38 -2.65
N PRO A 38 26.75 -10.30 -1.76
CA PRO A 38 25.44 -10.23 -1.11
C PRO A 38 25.28 -8.93 -0.31
N VAL A 39 24.12 -8.28 -0.46
CA VAL A 39 23.77 -7.05 0.26
C VAL A 39 22.51 -7.29 1.09
N LYS A 40 22.55 -6.90 2.36
CA LYS A 40 21.40 -6.88 3.26
C LYS A 40 20.99 -5.43 3.51
N VAL A 41 19.73 -5.11 3.24
CA VAL A 41 19.13 -3.80 3.53
C VAL A 41 17.97 -4.00 4.49
N THR A 42 17.89 -3.17 5.51
CA THR A 42 16.81 -3.17 6.49
C THR A 42 16.38 -1.75 6.79
N TYR A 43 15.08 -1.52 6.93
CA TYR A 43 14.58 -0.28 7.47
C TYR A 43 14.61 -0.29 9.00
N THR A 44 14.93 0.86 9.58
CA THR A 44 14.57 1.22 10.94
C THR A 44 13.05 1.37 11.08
N ARG A 45 12.54 1.44 12.31
CA ARG A 45 11.11 1.64 12.53
C ARG A 45 10.61 2.96 11.93
N GLU A 46 11.41 4.00 12.00
CA GLU A 46 11.10 5.31 11.44
C GLU A 46 11.01 5.26 9.90
N GLU A 47 12.00 4.64 9.24
CA GLU A 47 11.99 4.50 7.78
C GLU A 47 10.79 3.70 7.26
N VAL A 48 10.28 2.75 8.05
CA VAL A 48 9.03 2.06 7.71
C VAL A 48 7.86 3.05 7.62
N PHE A 49 7.76 4.08 8.46
CA PHE A 49 6.67 5.06 8.34
C PHE A 49 6.77 5.91 7.07
N TYR A 50 7.97 6.13 6.55
CA TYR A 50 8.17 6.87 5.30
C TYR A 50 7.95 6.00 4.05
N ALA A 51 8.42 4.75 4.08
CA ALA A 51 8.45 3.90 2.89
C ALA A 51 7.22 3.00 2.75
N HIS A 52 6.59 2.60 3.85
CA HIS A 52 5.49 1.64 3.84
C HIS A 52 4.16 2.30 3.48
N ARG A 53 3.28 1.51 2.87
CA ARG A 53 1.94 2.01 2.50
C ARG A 53 0.97 1.87 3.65
N GLY A 54 0.20 2.94 3.85
CA GLY A 54 -0.87 3.01 4.83
C GLY A 54 -2.24 3.21 4.18
N ARG A 55 -3.27 3.26 5.01
CA ARG A 55 -4.62 3.66 4.60
C ARG A 55 -4.60 5.13 4.16
N PRO A 56 -5.11 5.51 2.98
CA PRO A 56 -5.19 6.91 2.59
C PRO A 56 -6.14 7.67 3.51
N ARG A 57 -5.84 8.96 3.70
CA ARG A 57 -6.83 9.90 4.25
C ARG A 57 -8.02 9.92 3.31
N THR A 58 -9.21 9.69 3.86
CA THR A 58 -10.44 9.60 3.08
C THR A 58 -11.44 10.64 3.58
N ILE A 59 -11.98 11.44 2.67
CA ILE A 59 -13.08 12.38 2.92
C ILE A 59 -14.32 11.77 2.27
N VAL A 60 -15.35 11.53 3.09
CA VAL A 60 -16.62 10.92 2.66
C VAL A 60 -17.75 11.89 2.92
N GLU A 61 -18.45 12.28 1.87
CA GLU A 61 -19.74 12.94 1.95
C GLU A 61 -20.82 11.92 1.60
N LEU A 62 -21.74 11.68 2.53
CA LEU A 62 -22.78 10.68 2.42
C LEU A 62 -24.16 11.32 2.58
N ARG A 63 -25.07 11.02 1.65
CA ARG A 63 -26.48 11.41 1.72
C ARG A 63 -27.36 10.16 1.64
N THR A 64 -28.21 9.98 2.65
CA THR A 64 -29.07 8.80 2.76
C THR A 64 -30.53 9.22 2.84
N GLY A 65 -31.38 8.65 1.99
CA GLY A 65 -32.84 8.80 2.06
C GLY A 65 -33.45 7.72 2.96
N ILE A 66 -34.33 8.12 3.88
CA ILE A 66 -35.03 7.22 4.81
C ILE A 66 -36.52 7.59 4.85
N THR A 67 -37.39 6.60 4.75
CA THR A 67 -38.84 6.78 4.98
C THR A 67 -39.16 6.99 6.46
N ARG A 68 -40.40 7.42 6.77
CA ARG A 68 -40.84 7.63 8.16
C ARG A 68 -40.86 6.33 8.99
N ASP A 69 -41.08 5.19 8.36
CA ASP A 69 -41.03 3.86 8.95
C ASP A 69 -39.60 3.27 9.00
N GLY A 70 -38.58 4.05 8.64
CA GLY A 70 -37.17 3.69 8.81
C GLY A 70 -36.52 2.93 7.65
N LYS A 71 -37.21 2.79 6.51
CA LYS A 71 -36.68 2.09 5.34
C LYS A 71 -35.73 2.98 4.54
N LEU A 72 -34.54 2.48 4.20
CA LEU A 72 -33.62 3.13 3.28
C LEU A 72 -34.20 3.19 1.87
N THR A 73 -34.14 4.36 1.23
CA THR A 73 -34.67 4.58 -0.13
C THR A 73 -33.61 4.98 -1.14
N ALA A 74 -32.55 5.65 -0.70
CA ALA A 74 -31.47 6.10 -1.57
C ALA A 74 -30.17 6.26 -0.76
N VAL A 75 -29.04 6.11 -1.45
CA VAL A 75 -27.70 6.44 -0.95
C VAL A 75 -26.94 7.13 -2.06
N GLU A 76 -26.31 8.25 -1.74
CA GLU A 76 -25.34 8.94 -2.58
C GLU A 76 -24.07 9.14 -1.76
N ALA A 77 -22.92 8.87 -2.37
CA ALA A 77 -21.62 9.07 -1.75
C ALA A 77 -20.68 9.82 -2.70
N ARG A 78 -19.99 10.83 -2.18
CA ARG A 78 -18.82 11.44 -2.79
C ARG A 78 -17.60 11.14 -1.93
N ILE A 79 -16.65 10.41 -2.49
CA ILE A 79 -15.48 9.90 -1.76
C ILE A 79 -14.21 10.47 -2.40
N ILE A 80 -13.37 11.13 -1.61
CA ILE A 80 -12.05 11.60 -2.03
C ILE A 80 -11.00 10.89 -1.17
N GLN A 81 -10.05 10.23 -1.81
CA GLN A 81 -8.90 9.61 -1.14
C GLN A 81 -7.61 10.32 -1.54
N ASP A 82 -6.79 10.65 -0.55
CA ASP A 82 -5.43 11.16 -0.78
C ASP A 82 -4.49 10.00 -1.10
N GLY A 83 -4.15 9.85 -2.38
CA GLY A 83 -3.27 8.80 -2.89
C GLY A 83 -1.78 9.06 -2.67
N GLY A 84 -1.39 10.24 -2.18
CA GLY A 84 0.01 10.63 -2.08
C GLY A 84 0.71 10.77 -3.43
N ALA A 85 2.03 10.66 -3.44
CA ALA A 85 2.88 11.01 -4.59
C ALA A 85 2.93 9.97 -5.72
N TYR A 86 2.49 8.74 -5.48
CA TYR A 86 2.56 7.63 -6.45
C TYR A 86 1.25 6.86 -6.48
N CYS A 87 0.88 6.30 -7.63
CA CYS A 87 -0.38 5.58 -7.75
C CYS A 87 -0.47 4.37 -6.83
N GLY A 88 0.56 3.50 -6.79
CA GLY A 88 0.56 2.26 -6.00
C GLY A 88 -0.75 1.47 -6.17
N TYR A 89 -1.32 1.03 -5.05
CA TYR A 89 -2.66 0.42 -5.01
C TYR A 89 -3.84 1.40 -5.15
N GLY A 90 -3.63 2.70 -5.33
CA GLY A 90 -4.68 3.73 -5.33
C GLY A 90 -5.86 3.40 -6.24
N VAL A 91 -5.61 3.00 -7.49
CA VAL A 91 -6.67 2.63 -8.45
C VAL A 91 -7.52 1.44 -7.97
N VAL A 92 -6.93 0.52 -7.22
CA VAL A 92 -7.61 -0.67 -6.67
C VAL A 92 -8.21 -0.40 -5.29
N THR A 93 -7.75 0.65 -4.59
CA THR A 93 -8.16 1.00 -3.22
C THR A 93 -9.30 2.00 -3.17
N ILE A 94 -9.60 2.68 -4.28
CA ILE A 94 -10.84 3.45 -4.47
C ILE A 94 -11.98 2.44 -4.50
N LEU A 95 -12.58 2.21 -3.34
CA LEU A 95 -13.92 1.65 -3.16
C LEU A 95 -14.91 2.82 -3.03
#